data_AF-A0A382LKF2-F1
#
_entry.id   AF-A0A382LKF2-F1
#
_cell.length_a   1.000
_cell.length_b   1.000
_cell.length_c   1.000
_cell.angle_alpha   90.00
_cell.angle_beta   90.00
_cell.angle_gamma   90.00
#
_symmetry.space_group_name_H-M   'P 1'
#
loop_
_entity.id
_entity.type
_entity.pdbx_description
1 polymer ?
#
loop_
_entity_poly.entity_id
_entity_poly.type
_entity_poly.pdbx_seq_one_letter_code
_entity_poly.pdbx_strand_id
1 'polypeptide(L)'
;MVGIGSSIEKRTENNPYSSNERSKMIKAVLSNYECKYKIYEIPDINNHDLYVKHLENIVPAFDVVYSGNNLVKILFENAGYHVNLPKIINREAWQGASIRQAMKVGDDWEMDVPANVAKIISNIDLS
;
A
#
# COMPACT_ATOMS: atom_id res chain seq x y z
N MET A 1 12.10 -1.71 1.94
CA MET A 1 11.51 -0.88 0.85
C MET A 1 10.01 -0.92 0.97
N VAL A 2 9.30 0.09 0.46
CA VAL A 2 7.83 0.11 0.47
C VAL A 2 7.35 0.36 -0.96
N GLY A 3 6.55 -0.57 -1.48
CA GLY A 3 5.92 -0.43 -2.79
C GLY A 3 4.52 0.18 -2.67
N ILE A 4 4.23 1.21 -3.46
CA ILE A 4 2.87 1.71 -3.69
C ILE A 4 2.38 1.08 -4.99
N GLY A 5 1.59 0.00 -4.88
CA GLY A 5 0.93 -0.64 -6.02
C GLY A 5 -0.18 0.23 -6.62
N SER A 6 -0.67 -0.11 -7.82
CA SER A 6 -1.67 0.70 -8.54
C SER A 6 -1.31 2.18 -8.54
N SER A 7 -0.03 2.52 -8.74
CA SER A 7 0.48 3.88 -8.50
C SER A 7 -0.12 4.94 -9.44
N ILE A 8 -0.57 4.53 -10.63
CA ILE A 8 -1.23 5.39 -11.62
C ILE A 8 -2.67 5.71 -11.20
N GLU A 9 -3.31 4.81 -10.45
CA GLU A 9 -4.71 4.95 -10.04
C GLU A 9 -4.86 6.05 -8.97
N LYS A 10 -5.85 6.92 -9.19
CA LYS A 10 -6.25 7.99 -8.28
C LYS A 10 -7.69 8.41 -8.54
N ARG A 11 -8.36 8.98 -7.54
CA ARG A 11 -9.73 9.51 -7.65
C ARG A 11 -10.74 8.48 -8.17
N THR A 12 -10.58 7.22 -7.77
CA THR A 12 -11.59 6.15 -7.98
C THR A 12 -12.08 5.63 -6.63
N GLU A 13 -13.20 4.90 -6.61
CA GLU A 13 -13.73 4.33 -5.36
C GLU A 13 -12.73 3.40 -4.64
N ASN A 14 -11.93 2.68 -5.41
CA ASN A 14 -10.94 1.74 -4.88
C ASN A 14 -9.57 2.40 -4.63
N ASN A 15 -9.25 3.45 -5.37
CA ASN A 15 -8.01 4.21 -5.26
C ASN A 15 -8.30 5.72 -5.18
N PRO A 16 -8.82 6.22 -4.06
CA PRO A 16 -9.19 7.64 -3.94
C PRO A 16 -7.98 8.57 -3.99
N TYR A 17 -6.82 8.12 -3.50
CA TYR A 17 -5.61 8.93 -3.35
C TYR A 17 -4.55 8.63 -4.42
N SER A 18 -3.90 9.69 -4.91
CA SER A 18 -2.73 9.61 -5.78
C SER A 18 -1.51 8.96 -5.11
N SER A 19 -0.55 8.51 -5.90
CA SER A 19 0.71 7.96 -5.39
C SER A 19 1.45 8.95 -4.47
N ASN A 20 1.45 10.24 -4.81
CA ASN A 20 2.08 11.28 -4.00
C ASN A 20 1.38 11.48 -2.65
N GLU A 21 0.05 11.47 -2.61
CA GLU A 21 -0.72 11.55 -1.36
C GLU A 21 -0.46 10.32 -0.48
N ARG A 22 -0.49 9.11 -1.07
CA ARG A 22 -0.15 7.85 -0.38
C ARG A 22 1.28 7.87 0.15
N SER A 23 2.24 8.39 -0.63
CA SER A 23 3.63 8.56 -0.22
C SER A 23 3.77 9.50 0.98
N LYS A 24 3.02 10.61 1.00
CA LYS A 24 2.97 11.52 2.16
C LYS A 24 2.42 10.81 3.41
N MET A 25 1.34 10.04 3.28
CA MET A 25 0.75 9.28 4.39
C MET A 25 1.77 8.26 4.96
N ILE A 26 2.41 7.47 4.10
CA ILE A 26 3.41 6.49 4.52
C ILE A 26 4.61 7.16 5.19
N LYS A 27 5.14 8.24 4.61
CA LYS A 27 6.27 8.99 5.17
C LYS A 27 5.96 9.54 6.56
N ALA A 28 4.75 10.09 6.75
CA ALA A 28 4.34 10.64 8.04
C ALA A 28 4.35 9.58 9.15
N VAL A 29 4.00 8.33 8.83
CA VAL A 29 4.06 7.21 9.79
C VAL A 29 5.49 6.76 10.00
N LEU A 30 6.22 6.46 8.91
CA LEU A 30 7.57 5.88 8.99
C LEU A 30 8.61 6.85 9.56
N SER A 31 8.41 8.18 9.48
CA SER A 31 9.29 9.16 10.10
C SER A 31 9.32 9.09 11.63
N ASN A 32 8.34 8.44 12.25
CA ASN A 32 8.29 8.24 13.70
C ASN A 32 9.12 7.04 14.18
N TYR A 33 9.74 6.29 13.25
CA TYR A 33 10.52 5.11 13.55
C TYR A 33 11.96 5.30 13.07
N GLU A 34 12.93 4.82 13.84
CA GLU A 34 14.35 4.80 13.45
C GLU A 34 14.60 3.68 12.42
N CYS A 35 14.07 3.83 11.22
CA CYS A 35 14.21 2.87 10.14
C CYS A 35 14.61 3.52 8.82
N LYS A 36 15.48 2.85 8.06
CA LYS A 36 15.82 3.28 6.70
C LYS A 36 14.76 2.73 5.74
N TYR A 37 14.12 3.63 4.99
CA TYR A 37 13.13 3.24 4.00
C TYR A 37 13.27 4.04 2.71
N LYS A 38 12.78 3.46 1.62
CA LYS A 38 12.56 4.10 0.33
C LYS A 38 11.21 3.63 -0.20
N ILE A 39 10.48 4.56 -0.81
CA ILE A 39 9.16 4.34 -1.39
C ILE A 39 9.30 4.28 -2.90
N TYR A 40 8.67 3.29 -3.52
CA TYR A 40 8.67 3.08 -4.96
C TYR A 40 7.24 3.00 -5.48
N GLU A 41 6.97 3.69 -6.59
CA GLU A 41 5.69 3.64 -7.28
C GLU A 41 5.69 2.47 -8.26
N ILE A 42 4.75 1.54 -8.08
CA ILE A 42 4.67 0.31 -8.86
C ILE A 42 3.34 0.34 -9.63
N PRO A 43 3.35 0.70 -10.92
CA PRO A 43 2.15 0.68 -11.72
C PRO A 43 1.69 -0.77 -11.96
N ASP A 44 0.38 -0.95 -12.12
CA ASP A 44 -0.15 -2.26 -12.46
C ASP A 44 0.16 -2.59 -13.92
N ILE A 45 0.36 -3.87 -14.20
CA ILE A 45 0.48 -4.39 -15.56
C ILE A 45 -0.58 -5.46 -15.79
N ASN A 46 -1.14 -5.50 -17.01
CA ASN A 46 -2.17 -6.48 -17.39
C ASN A 46 -1.55 -7.86 -17.73
N ASN A 47 -0.51 -8.27 -17.01
CA ASN A 47 0.14 -9.56 -17.20
C ASN A 47 0.84 -10.02 -15.91
N HIS A 48 0.27 -11.01 -15.23
CA HIS A 48 0.82 -11.54 -13.99
C HIS A 48 2.19 -12.23 -14.17
N ASP A 49 2.42 -12.90 -15.31
CA ASP A 49 3.66 -13.64 -15.58
C ASP A 49 4.87 -12.70 -15.65
N LEU A 50 4.64 -11.43 -15.99
CA LEU A 50 5.68 -10.41 -16.07
C LEU A 50 5.78 -9.54 -14.81
N TYR A 51 4.93 -9.76 -13.80
CA TYR A 51 4.81 -8.85 -12.65
C TYR A 51 6.10 -8.78 -11.82
N VAL A 52 6.74 -9.93 -11.54
CA VAL A 52 7.98 -9.95 -10.76
C VAL A 52 9.09 -9.19 -11.49
N LYS A 53 9.30 -9.49 -12.77
CA LYS A 53 10.29 -8.80 -13.61
C LYS A 53 9.99 -7.31 -13.77
N HIS A 54 8.73 -6.94 -13.86
CA HIS A 54 8.30 -5.54 -13.89
C HIS A 54 8.72 -4.82 -12.60
N LEU A 55 8.50 -5.42 -11.44
CA LEU A 55 8.89 -4.88 -10.15
C LEU A 55 10.42 -4.78 -10.02
N GLU A 56 11.17 -5.81 -10.42
CA GLU A 56 12.65 -5.82 -10.43
C GLU A 56 13.26 -4.69 -11.27
N ASN A 57 12.58 -4.25 -12.34
CA ASN A 57 13.04 -3.12 -13.15
C ASN A 57 12.82 -1.75 -12.49
N ILE A 58 11.97 -1.67 -11.47
CA ILE A 58 11.58 -0.41 -10.81
C ILE A 58 12.38 -0.21 -9.53
N VAL A 59 12.66 -1.28 -8.80
CA VAL A 59 13.28 -1.23 -7.46
C VAL A 59 14.69 -1.83 -7.48
N PRO A 60 15.59 -1.41 -6.59
CA PRO A 60 16.87 -2.08 -6.39
C PRO A 60 16.68 -3.54 -5.98
N ALA A 61 17.70 -4.36 -6.15
CA ALA A 61 17.70 -5.76 -5.72
C ALA A 61 17.28 -5.94 -4.25
N PHE A 62 16.59 -7.04 -3.98
CA PHE A 62 16.08 -7.43 -2.66
C PHE A 62 16.05 -8.93 -2.49
N ASP A 63 16.02 -9.36 -1.23
CA ASP A 63 16.14 -10.77 -0.87
C ASP A 63 14.80 -11.38 -0.40
N VAL A 64 13.97 -10.59 0.28
CA VAL A 64 12.76 -11.06 0.96
C VAL A 64 11.57 -10.16 0.64
N VAL A 65 10.43 -10.79 0.33
CA VAL A 65 9.15 -10.12 0.08
C VAL A 65 8.22 -10.35 1.26
N TYR A 66 7.54 -9.29 1.71
CA TYR A 66 6.47 -9.40 2.72
C TYR A 66 5.14 -9.10 2.04
N SER A 67 4.23 -10.07 2.00
CA SER A 67 2.92 -9.90 1.37
C SER A 67 1.84 -10.75 2.02
N GLY A 68 0.70 -10.12 2.30
CA GLY A 68 -0.54 -10.81 2.67
C GLY A 68 -1.40 -11.23 1.47
N ASN A 69 -0.99 -10.88 0.25
CA ASN A 69 -1.73 -11.18 -0.97
C ASN A 69 -1.26 -12.53 -1.55
N ASN A 70 -2.21 -13.46 -1.71
CA ASN A 70 -1.91 -14.83 -2.18
C ASN A 70 -1.36 -14.88 -3.61
N LEU A 71 -1.85 -14.01 -4.51
CA LEU A 71 -1.33 -13.94 -5.88
C LEU A 71 0.12 -13.46 -5.89
N VAL A 72 0.42 -12.37 -5.16
CA VAL A 72 1.80 -11.85 -5.04
C VAL A 72 2.71 -12.92 -4.47
N LYS A 73 2.27 -13.65 -3.43
CA LYS A 73 3.03 -14.75 -2.86
C LYS A 73 3.40 -15.80 -3.91
N ILE A 74 2.41 -16.33 -4.63
CA ILE A 74 2.63 -17.36 -5.66
C ILE A 74 3.61 -16.86 -6.75
N LEU A 75 3.42 -15.63 -7.23
CA LEU A 75 4.28 -15.07 -8.28
C LEU A 75 5.74 -14.96 -7.84
N PHE A 76 5.98 -14.47 -6.62
CA PHE A 76 7.34 -14.31 -6.10
C PHE A 76 8.00 -15.63 -5.71
N GLU A 77 7.26 -16.57 -5.11
CA GLU A 77 7.78 -17.91 -4.80
C GLU A 77 8.17 -18.66 -6.09
N ASN A 78 7.36 -18.57 -7.14
CA ASN A 78 7.69 -19.15 -8.45
C ASN A 78 8.94 -18.52 -9.10
N ALA A 79 9.22 -17.25 -8.81
CA ALA A 79 10.41 -16.56 -9.25
C ALA A 79 11.65 -16.82 -8.35
N GLY A 80 11.51 -17.66 -7.32
CA GLY A 80 12.62 -18.06 -6.44
C GLY A 80 12.84 -17.15 -5.23
N TYR A 81 11.93 -16.21 -4.96
CA TYR A 81 12.04 -15.33 -3.80
C TYR A 81 11.49 -15.98 -2.53
N HIS A 82 12.10 -15.62 -1.39
CA HIS A 82 11.53 -15.94 -0.09
C HIS A 82 10.40 -14.96 0.24
N VAL A 83 9.19 -15.48 0.44
CA VAL A 83 8.01 -14.67 0.78
C VAL A 83 7.55 -14.95 2.20
N ASN A 84 7.52 -13.90 3.03
CA ASN A 84 7.00 -13.95 4.38
C ASN A 84 5.58 -13.38 4.45
N LEU A 85 4.69 -14.12 5.12
CA LEU A 85 3.35 -13.64 5.44
C LEU A 85 3.44 -12.75 6.69
N PRO A 86 3.17 -11.44 6.60
CA PRO A 86 3.10 -10.59 7.78
C PRO A 86 1.92 -10.99 8.66
N LYS A 87 2.07 -10.83 9.99
CA LYS A 87 0.96 -10.99 10.93
C LYS A 87 -0.09 -9.92 10.63
N ILE A 88 -1.26 -10.35 10.17
CA ILE A 88 -2.41 -9.47 9.96
C ILE A 88 -3.14 -9.30 11.30
N ILE A 89 -3.41 -8.05 11.67
CA ILE A 89 -4.08 -7.68 12.92
C ILE A 89 -5.31 -6.82 12.59
N ASN A 90 -6.37 -7.00 13.36
CA ASN A 90 -7.64 -6.25 13.23
C ASN A 90 -8.14 -6.13 11.78
N ARG A 91 -8.20 -7.25 11.05
CA ARG A 91 -8.48 -7.26 9.60
C ARG A 91 -9.85 -6.68 9.23
N GLU A 92 -10.81 -6.76 10.14
CA GLU A 92 -12.18 -6.28 9.91
C GLU A 92 -12.21 -4.74 9.81
N ALA A 93 -11.46 -4.04 10.67
CA ALA A 93 -11.42 -2.58 10.68
C ALA A 93 -10.24 -2.01 9.87
N TRP A 94 -9.03 -2.54 10.04
CA TRP A 94 -7.78 -1.98 9.47
C TRP A 94 -7.49 -2.45 8.04
N GLN A 95 -8.53 -2.50 7.22
CA GLN A 95 -8.41 -2.73 5.79
C GLN A 95 -8.97 -1.54 5.02
N GLY A 96 -8.29 -1.18 3.92
CA GLY A 96 -8.66 0.01 3.15
C GLY A 96 -10.10 0.00 2.65
N ALA A 97 -10.69 -1.17 2.37
CA ALA A 97 -12.10 -1.27 1.97
C ALA A 97 -13.06 -0.87 3.12
N SER A 98 -12.81 -1.34 4.35
CA SER A 98 -13.61 -0.98 5.53
C SER A 98 -13.48 0.50 5.85
N ILE A 99 -12.25 1.02 5.88
CA ILE A 99 -11.98 2.44 6.15
C ILE A 99 -12.70 3.33 5.11
N ARG A 100 -12.59 3.01 3.81
CA ARG A 100 -13.30 3.75 2.76
C ARG A 100 -14.82 3.65 2.90
N GLN A 101 -15.35 2.50 3.33
CA GLN A 101 -16.78 2.35 3.57
C GLN A 101 -17.24 3.19 4.76
N ALA A 102 -16.51 3.19 5.87
CA ALA A 102 -16.75 4.03 7.03
C ALA A 102 -16.76 5.52 6.66
N MET A 103 -15.77 5.97 5.87
CA MET A 103 -15.74 7.33 5.32
C MET A 103 -17.00 7.67 4.50
N LYS A 104 -17.45 6.75 3.64
CA LYS A 104 -18.63 6.96 2.78
C LYS A 104 -19.93 7.11 3.58
N VAL A 105 -20.07 6.39 4.71
CA VAL A 105 -21.28 6.43 5.54
C VAL A 105 -21.21 7.44 6.69
N GLY A 106 -20.09 8.15 6.84
CA GLY A 106 -19.88 9.14 7.88
C GLY A 106 -19.62 8.56 9.27
N ASP A 107 -19.01 7.37 9.34
CA ASP A 107 -18.61 6.70 10.59
C ASP A 107 -17.19 7.12 11.03
N ASP A 108 -16.74 6.71 12.23
CA ASP A 108 -15.50 7.14 12.89
C ASP A 108 -14.21 6.51 12.32
N TRP A 109 -14.00 6.62 10.99
CA TRP A 109 -12.87 6.01 10.27
C TRP A 109 -11.49 6.54 10.72
N GLU A 110 -11.42 7.74 11.29
CA GLU A 110 -10.19 8.35 11.78
C GLU A 110 -9.52 7.51 12.87
N MET A 111 -10.29 6.70 13.60
CA MET A 111 -9.79 5.81 14.66
C MET A 111 -9.05 4.58 14.12
N ASP A 112 -9.24 4.25 12.84
CA ASP A 112 -8.65 3.10 12.17
C ASP A 112 -7.36 3.41 11.42
N VAL A 113 -6.89 4.66 11.48
CA VAL A 113 -5.63 5.10 10.90
C VAL A 113 -4.80 5.89 11.92
N PRO A 114 -3.47 5.97 11.74
CA PRO A 114 -2.65 6.87 12.54
C PRO A 114 -3.14 8.33 12.44
N ALA A 115 -3.16 9.06 13.56
CA ALA A 115 -3.73 10.41 13.63
C ALA A 115 -3.12 11.41 12.62
N ASN A 116 -1.84 11.27 12.31
CA ASN A 116 -1.17 12.08 11.28
C ASN A 116 -1.66 11.75 9.86
N VAL A 117 -2.02 10.50 9.58
CA VAL A 117 -2.64 10.07 8.32
C VAL A 117 -4.06 10.61 8.24
N ALA A 118 -4.85 10.53 9.32
CA ALA A 118 -6.19 11.12 9.39
C ALA A 118 -6.15 12.61 9.02
N LYS A 119 -5.25 13.36 9.66
CA LYS A 119 -5.03 14.78 9.36
C LYS A 119 -4.65 15.03 7.90
N ILE A 120 -3.80 14.20 7.29
CA ILE A 120 -3.44 14.34 5.87
C ILE A 120 -4.69 14.13 5.00
N ILE A 121 -5.47 13.08 5.26
CA ILE A 121 -6.69 12.77 4.53
C ILE A 121 -7.70 13.90 4.63
N SER A 122 -7.96 14.45 5.82
CA SER A 122 -8.91 15.56 6.00
C SER A 122 -8.51 16.85 5.27
N ASN A 123 -7.24 16.99 4.86
CA ASN A 123 -6.76 18.13 4.07
C ASN A 123 -6.75 17.87 2.55
N ILE A 124 -7.15 16.67 2.10
CA ILE A 124 -7.26 16.34 0.69
C ILE A 124 -8.71 16.54 0.25
N ASP A 125 -8.91 17.42 -0.73
CA ASP A 125 -10.18 17.52 -1.41
C ASP A 125 -10.31 16.38 -2.44
N LEU A 126 -11.41 15.63 -2.32
CA LEU A 126 -11.76 14.51 -3.18
C LEU A 126 -12.90 14.85 -4.16
N SER A 127 -13.28 16.14 -4.25
CA SER A 127 -14.29 16.68 -5.18
C SER A 127 -14.11 16.21 -6.63
#